data_AF-A0A536QKW1-F1
#
_entry.id   AF-A0A536QKW1-F1
#
_cell.length_a   1.000
_cell.length_b   1.000
_cell.length_c   1.000
_cell.angle_alpha   90.00
_cell.angle_beta   90.00
_cell.angle_gamma   90.00
#
_symmetry.space_group_name_H-M   'P 1'
#
loop_
_entity.id
_entity.type
_entity.pdbx_description
1 polymer ?
#
loop_
_entity_poly.entity_id
_entity_poly.type
_entity_poly.pdbx_seq_one_letter_code
_entity_poly.pdbx_strand_id
1 'polypeptide(L)'
;MIGRAAITQRDDGMVVDPRSDVEWLEWVPAGAVRNWCDGDLLVDWLAEYGEQHGFRRDDRLPGYDRVFDLPRFLMEQGRRFEQALLVDLQARWPVTRISTRPDEARSLAAAEATWDAMKDGAPVIASAVLRDPERRTFGVADLLVRSDILGELCPDAFIGDQLELPVAALRHGRHYRVVDVKFSTLHLLKDGGLGANDVDVMAQAWIYNEALGRLQGFTPPAAYVAGRAWRQGAARGDRCWERLARVPSDGTFSSAPTSWVSSALTRSLAISWSFRWPRCATAVTTGWSTSSSPRCTC
;
A
#
# COMPACT_ATOMS: atom_id res chain seq x y z
N MET A 1 14.29 -9.70 -13.68
CA MET A 1 14.18 -8.63 -14.70
C MET A 1 14.26 -7.26 -14.03
N ILE A 2 14.77 -6.22 -14.72
CA ILE A 2 14.95 -4.89 -14.12
C ILE A 2 14.55 -3.76 -15.07
N GLY A 3 14.39 -2.54 -14.54
CA GLY A 3 14.08 -1.35 -15.32
C GLY A 3 12.65 -1.32 -15.85
N ARG A 4 12.40 -0.52 -16.89
CA ARG A 4 11.07 -0.36 -17.52
C ARG A 4 10.37 -1.69 -17.84
N ALA A 5 11.12 -2.72 -18.25
CA ALA A 5 10.55 -4.03 -18.58
C ALA A 5 9.84 -4.68 -17.37
N ALA A 6 10.32 -4.44 -16.15
CA ALA A 6 9.73 -4.99 -14.92
C ALA A 6 8.29 -4.51 -14.67
N ILE A 7 7.80 -3.48 -15.37
CA ILE A 7 6.42 -2.99 -15.28
C ILE A 7 5.42 -3.97 -15.89
N THR A 8 5.85 -4.75 -16.90
CA THR A 8 4.98 -5.60 -17.72
C THR A 8 5.50 -7.02 -17.89
N GLN A 9 6.62 -7.39 -17.28
CA GLN A 9 7.25 -8.69 -17.48
C GLN A 9 7.73 -9.32 -16.17
N ARG A 10 7.59 -10.64 -16.13
CA ARG A 10 8.04 -11.53 -15.06
C ARG A 10 9.51 -11.90 -15.21
N ASP A 11 10.08 -12.55 -14.20
CA ASP A 11 11.49 -12.96 -14.23
C ASP A 11 11.78 -14.08 -15.23
N ASP A 12 10.79 -14.89 -15.57
CA ASP A 12 10.87 -15.90 -16.63
C ASP A 12 10.76 -15.32 -18.06
N GLY A 13 10.61 -14.00 -18.19
CA GLY A 13 10.45 -13.30 -19.47
C GLY A 13 9.01 -13.25 -19.99
N MET A 14 8.04 -13.84 -19.29
CA MET A 14 6.64 -13.78 -19.69
C MET A 14 6.11 -12.35 -19.56
N VAL A 15 5.46 -11.87 -20.61
CA VAL A 15 4.74 -10.59 -20.59
C VAL A 15 3.42 -10.77 -19.85
N VAL A 16 3.22 -9.98 -18.80
CA VAL A 16 1.96 -9.88 -18.04
C VAL A 16 1.59 -8.41 -17.95
N ASP A 17 0.73 -7.98 -18.86
CA ASP A 17 0.27 -6.60 -18.97
C ASP A 17 -1.24 -6.56 -19.19
N PRO A 18 -2.03 -6.48 -18.11
CA PRO A 18 -3.49 -6.53 -18.17
C PRO A 18 -4.06 -5.34 -18.96
N ARG A 19 -4.89 -5.65 -19.96
CA ARG A 19 -5.56 -4.71 -20.88
C ARG A 19 -7.07 -4.61 -20.66
N SER A 20 -7.64 -5.50 -19.84
CA SER A 20 -9.07 -5.53 -19.53
C SER A 20 -9.32 -5.64 -18.04
N ASP A 21 -10.52 -5.24 -17.58
CA ASP A 21 -10.90 -5.37 -16.17
C ASP A 21 -10.85 -6.83 -15.69
N VAL A 22 -11.15 -7.80 -16.56
CA VAL A 22 -11.10 -9.24 -16.27
C VAL A 22 -9.67 -9.68 -15.94
N GLU A 23 -8.68 -9.24 -16.70
CA GLU A 23 -7.27 -9.58 -16.42
C GLU A 23 -6.77 -8.90 -15.14
N TRP A 24 -7.25 -7.67 -14.86
CA TRP A 24 -6.98 -6.99 -13.60
C TRP A 24 -7.59 -7.69 -12.38
N LEU A 25 -8.55 -8.61 -12.57
CA LEU A 25 -9.09 -9.41 -11.47
C LEU A 25 -8.06 -10.39 -10.87
N GLU A 26 -7.03 -10.76 -11.65
CA GLU A 26 -5.92 -11.59 -11.17
C GLU A 26 -4.90 -10.80 -10.34
N TRP A 27 -5.04 -9.48 -10.29
CA TRP A 27 -4.12 -8.57 -9.61
C TRP A 27 -4.71 -8.02 -8.32
N VAL A 28 -3.85 -7.83 -7.32
CA VAL A 28 -4.25 -7.29 -6.00
C VAL A 28 -3.67 -5.88 -5.82
N PRO A 29 -4.52 -4.85 -5.64
CA PRO A 29 -4.02 -3.54 -5.29
C PRO A 29 -3.46 -3.55 -3.87
N ALA A 30 -2.32 -2.90 -3.64
CA ALA A 30 -1.62 -2.91 -2.36
C ALA A 30 -2.49 -2.44 -1.19
N GLY A 31 -3.42 -1.50 -1.43
CA GLY A 31 -4.36 -1.03 -0.41
C GLY A 31 -5.50 -2.00 -0.06
N ALA A 32 -5.75 -3.04 -0.87
CA ALA A 32 -6.82 -4.01 -0.61
C ALA A 32 -6.41 -5.16 0.31
N VAL A 33 -5.12 -5.27 0.67
CA VAL A 33 -4.66 -6.34 1.58
C VAL A 33 -5.08 -6.13 3.03
N ARG A 34 -5.56 -4.93 3.36
CA ARG A 34 -5.96 -4.55 4.72
C ARG A 34 -6.97 -5.50 5.34
N ASN A 35 -8.08 -5.78 4.66
CA ASN A 35 -9.14 -6.64 5.19
C ASN A 35 -8.63 -8.06 5.47
N TRP A 36 -7.74 -8.56 4.61
CA TRP A 36 -7.08 -9.84 4.83
C TRP A 36 -6.15 -9.79 6.05
N CYS A 37 -5.35 -8.74 6.19
CA CYS A 37 -4.45 -8.52 7.33
C CYS A 37 -5.20 -8.44 8.66
N ASP A 38 -6.39 -7.84 8.64
CA ASP A 38 -7.28 -7.70 9.79
C ASP A 38 -8.10 -8.97 10.06
N GLY A 39 -8.04 -9.97 9.17
CA GLY A 39 -8.81 -11.22 9.26
C GLY A 39 -10.31 -11.04 8.99
N ASP A 40 -10.70 -9.95 8.32
CA ASP A 40 -12.10 -9.57 8.07
C ASP A 40 -12.45 -9.56 6.58
N LEU A 41 -12.50 -10.75 5.98
CA LEU A 41 -12.89 -10.94 4.58
C LEU A 41 -14.39 -10.75 4.34
N LEU A 42 -15.20 -10.60 5.39
CA LEU A 42 -16.62 -10.31 5.25
C LEU A 42 -16.82 -8.94 4.60
N VAL A 43 -15.97 -7.97 4.92
CA VAL A 43 -15.99 -6.63 4.31
C VAL A 43 -15.76 -6.72 2.80
N ASP A 44 -14.81 -7.52 2.35
CA ASP A 44 -14.55 -7.76 0.92
C ASP A 44 -15.77 -8.40 0.24
N TRP A 45 -16.36 -9.41 0.86
CA TRP A 45 -17.55 -10.08 0.34
C TRP A 45 -18.76 -9.14 0.25
N LEU A 46 -19.00 -8.31 1.26
CA LEU A 46 -20.10 -7.34 1.26
C LEU A 46 -19.91 -6.27 0.20
N ALA A 47 -18.66 -5.83 -0.02
CA ALA A 47 -18.35 -4.84 -1.04
C ALA A 47 -18.66 -5.37 -2.46
N GLU A 48 -18.37 -6.65 -2.73
CA GLU A 48 -18.59 -7.26 -4.05
C GLU A 48 -20.02 -7.80 -4.24
N TYR A 49 -20.58 -8.48 -3.23
CA TYR A 49 -21.83 -9.25 -3.35
C TYR A 49 -22.96 -8.77 -2.45
N GLY A 50 -22.72 -7.83 -1.53
CA GLY A 50 -23.69 -7.43 -0.52
C GLY A 50 -25.00 -6.95 -1.13
N GLU A 51 -24.93 -6.05 -2.13
CA GLU A 51 -26.13 -5.52 -2.80
C GLU A 51 -26.95 -6.62 -3.50
N GLN A 52 -26.27 -7.59 -4.13
CA GLN A 52 -26.93 -8.72 -4.79
C GLN A 52 -27.67 -9.63 -3.79
N HIS A 53 -27.23 -9.64 -2.53
CA HIS A 53 -27.83 -10.41 -1.44
C HIS A 53 -28.76 -9.58 -0.55
N GLY A 54 -29.16 -8.38 -1.01
CA GLY A 54 -30.14 -7.54 -0.32
C GLY A 54 -29.57 -6.69 0.82
N PHE A 55 -28.25 -6.68 1.02
CA PHE A 55 -27.61 -5.74 1.93
C PHE A 55 -27.54 -4.35 1.28
N ARG A 56 -27.75 -3.30 2.09
CA ARG A 56 -27.52 -1.91 1.67
C ARG A 56 -26.38 -1.34 2.47
N ARG A 57 -25.53 -0.59 1.78
CA ARG A 57 -24.49 0.23 2.43
C ARG A 57 -25.13 1.26 3.33
N ASP A 58 -24.49 1.51 4.46
CA ASP A 58 -24.87 2.48 5.47
C ASP A 58 -24.98 3.90 4.90
N ASP A 59 -24.06 4.28 4.01
CA ASP A 59 -24.06 5.55 3.27
C ASP A 59 -25.25 5.76 2.33
N ARG A 60 -26.11 4.74 2.15
CA ARG A 60 -27.34 4.79 1.35
C ARG A 60 -28.62 4.62 2.18
N LEU A 61 -28.52 4.50 3.50
CA LEU A 61 -29.69 4.35 4.35
C LEU A 61 -30.40 5.70 4.61
N PRO A 62 -31.74 5.73 4.72
CA PRO A 62 -32.46 6.91 5.19
C PRO A 62 -31.95 7.31 6.58
N GLY A 63 -31.49 8.55 6.73
CA GLY A 63 -30.90 9.04 7.97
C GLY A 63 -29.37 8.99 8.04
N TYR A 64 -28.68 8.53 6.98
CA TYR A 64 -27.24 8.75 6.86
C TYR A 64 -26.94 10.24 6.87
N ASP A 65 -26.11 10.67 7.82
CA ASP A 65 -25.60 12.01 7.91
C ASP A 65 -24.07 11.98 7.76
N ARG A 66 -23.63 12.57 6.65
CA ARG A 66 -22.23 12.67 6.25
C ARG A 66 -21.36 13.36 7.31
N VAL A 67 -21.93 14.18 8.19
CA VAL A 67 -21.20 14.84 9.28
C VAL A 67 -20.64 13.83 10.29
N PHE A 68 -21.32 12.70 10.49
CA PHE A 68 -20.93 11.67 11.46
C PHE A 68 -20.19 10.48 10.81
N ASP A 69 -19.82 10.59 9.53
CA ASP A 69 -19.02 9.59 8.82
C ASP A 69 -17.54 9.73 9.18
N LEU A 70 -17.12 9.04 10.25
CA LEU A 70 -15.75 9.06 10.75
C LEU A 70 -14.73 8.55 9.70
N PRO A 71 -14.94 7.41 9.01
CA PRO A 71 -14.01 6.96 7.96
C PRO A 71 -13.78 8.03 6.89
N ARG A 72 -14.85 8.66 6.41
CA ARG A 72 -14.76 9.74 5.43
C ARG A 72 -13.99 10.94 5.97
N PHE A 73 -14.25 11.35 7.20
CA PHE A 73 -13.51 12.43 7.85
C PHE A 73 -12.01 12.12 7.92
N LEU A 74 -11.64 10.91 8.35
CA LEU A 74 -10.25 10.48 8.45
C LEU A 74 -9.55 10.44 7.09
N MET A 75 -10.22 9.96 6.04
CA MET A 75 -9.70 9.98 4.67
C MET A 75 -9.42 11.41 4.20
N GLU A 76 -10.34 12.35 4.47
CA GLU A 76 -10.17 13.76 4.11
C GLU A 76 -9.00 14.40 4.87
N GLN A 77 -8.83 14.10 6.17
CA GLN A 77 -7.66 14.56 6.92
C GLN A 77 -6.37 13.94 6.38
N GLY A 78 -6.41 12.67 5.96
CA GLY A 78 -5.32 12.00 5.25
C GLY A 78 -4.86 12.78 4.02
N ARG A 79 -5.78 13.14 3.13
CA ARG A 79 -5.47 13.91 1.92
C ARG A 79 -4.89 15.30 2.22
N ARG A 80 -5.43 15.98 3.24
CA ARG A 80 -4.90 17.29 3.67
C ARG A 80 -3.49 17.17 4.23
N PHE A 81 -3.22 16.12 5.00
CA PHE A 81 -1.91 15.87 5.55
C PHE A 81 -0.89 15.53 4.46
N GLU A 82 -1.24 14.64 3.53
CA GLU A 82 -0.42 14.35 2.35
C GLU A 82 -0.11 15.63 1.56
N GLN A 83 -1.12 16.47 1.29
CA GLN A 83 -0.92 17.72 0.57
C GLN A 83 0.01 18.69 1.32
N ALA A 84 -0.16 18.84 2.64
CA ALA A 84 0.71 19.69 3.45
C ALA A 84 2.16 19.20 3.44
N LEU A 85 2.35 17.88 3.49
CA LEU A 85 3.66 17.24 3.39
C LEU A 85 4.31 17.48 2.03
N LEU A 86 3.55 17.38 0.93
CA LEU A 86 4.07 17.69 -0.41
C LEU A 86 4.51 19.15 -0.54
N VAL A 87 3.76 20.10 0.04
CA VAL A 87 4.13 21.52 0.07
C VAL A 87 5.44 21.74 0.84
N ASP A 88 5.60 21.07 1.99
CA ASP A 88 6.82 21.13 2.80
C ASP A 88 8.05 20.53 2.06
N LEU A 89 7.87 19.43 1.33
CA LEU A 89 8.94 18.86 0.50
C LEU A 89 9.30 19.76 -0.68
N GLN A 90 8.31 20.37 -1.35
CA GLN A 90 8.51 21.29 -2.49
C GLN A 90 9.33 22.53 -2.13
N ALA A 91 9.29 22.97 -0.87
CA ALA A 91 10.11 24.07 -0.40
C ALA A 91 11.62 23.75 -0.38
N ARG A 92 11.99 22.46 -0.43
CA ARG A 92 13.37 21.97 -0.30
C ARG A 92 13.88 21.28 -1.56
N TRP A 93 13.03 20.53 -2.25
CA TRP A 93 13.39 19.79 -3.46
C TRP A 93 12.27 19.80 -4.51
N PRO A 94 12.60 19.70 -5.81
CA PRO A 94 11.61 19.42 -6.85
C PRO A 94 10.81 18.14 -6.55
N VAL A 95 9.48 18.23 -6.56
CA VAL A 95 8.58 17.08 -6.40
C VAL A 95 7.90 16.78 -7.73
N THR A 96 8.16 15.58 -8.26
CA THR A 96 7.49 15.10 -9.49
C THR A 96 6.24 14.33 -9.11
N ARG A 97 5.05 14.84 -9.42
CA ARG A 97 3.79 14.14 -9.16
C ARG A 97 3.38 13.31 -10.38
N ILE A 98 3.14 12.01 -10.19
CA ILE A 98 2.76 11.11 -11.29
C ILE A 98 1.25 10.96 -11.39
N SER A 99 0.62 10.36 -10.37
CA SER A 99 -0.83 10.18 -10.36
C SER A 99 -1.55 11.35 -9.69
N THR A 100 -2.68 11.72 -10.30
CA THR A 100 -3.64 12.70 -9.76
C THR A 100 -5.01 12.09 -9.53
N ARG A 101 -5.30 10.92 -10.11
CA ARG A 101 -6.61 10.26 -10.03
C ARG A 101 -6.49 8.77 -9.64
N PRO A 102 -7.44 8.23 -8.85
CA PRO A 102 -7.38 6.83 -8.40
C PRO A 102 -7.31 5.78 -9.52
N ASP A 103 -7.94 6.02 -10.66
CA ASP A 103 -7.98 5.08 -11.79
C ASP A 103 -6.63 4.94 -12.51
N GLU A 104 -5.72 5.90 -12.31
CA GLU A 104 -4.36 5.85 -12.87
C GLU A 104 -3.47 4.79 -12.22
N ALA A 105 -3.88 4.20 -11.09
CA ALA A 105 -3.20 3.04 -10.49
C ALA A 105 -3.03 1.88 -11.49
N ARG A 106 -3.96 1.75 -12.46
CA ARG A 106 -3.93 0.76 -13.55
C ARG A 106 -3.41 1.34 -14.87
N SER A 107 -2.86 2.55 -14.89
CA SER A 107 -2.33 3.18 -16.12
C SER A 107 -0.91 2.72 -16.41
N LEU A 108 -0.68 2.19 -17.62
CA LEU A 108 0.67 1.79 -18.04
C LEU A 108 1.56 3.03 -18.19
N ALA A 109 1.01 4.08 -18.82
CA ALA A 109 1.70 5.35 -19.00
C ALA A 109 2.13 5.98 -17.67
N ALA A 110 1.31 5.87 -16.62
CA ALA A 110 1.68 6.39 -15.30
C ALA A 110 2.80 5.57 -14.63
N ALA A 111 2.79 4.25 -14.78
CA ALA A 111 3.88 3.39 -14.31
C ALA A 111 5.20 3.69 -15.07
N GLU A 112 5.12 3.91 -16.37
CA GLU A 112 6.26 4.31 -17.19
C GLU A 112 6.77 5.72 -16.84
N ALA A 113 5.87 6.66 -16.55
CA ALA A 113 6.25 7.99 -16.07
C ALA A 113 6.96 7.94 -14.70
N THR A 114 6.56 7.01 -13.82
CA THR A 114 7.29 6.74 -12.56
C THR A 114 8.71 6.27 -12.85
N TRP A 115 8.88 5.33 -13.78
CA TRP A 115 10.19 4.86 -14.23
C TRP A 115 11.05 5.99 -14.82
N ASP A 116 10.48 6.81 -15.70
CA ASP A 116 11.22 7.91 -16.33
C ASP A 116 11.66 8.95 -15.31
N ALA A 117 10.80 9.33 -14.35
CA ALA A 117 11.18 10.21 -13.25
C ALA A 117 12.30 9.61 -12.39
N MET A 118 12.27 8.30 -12.13
CA MET A 118 13.33 7.61 -11.41
C MET A 118 14.65 7.65 -12.18
N LYS A 119 14.61 7.30 -13.47
CA LYS A 119 15.75 7.26 -14.40
C LYS A 119 16.42 8.62 -14.55
N ASP A 120 15.63 9.69 -14.58
CA ASP A 120 16.09 11.07 -14.67
C ASP A 120 16.59 11.62 -13.31
N GLY A 121 16.46 10.84 -12.25
CA GLY A 121 17.01 11.17 -10.94
C GLY A 121 16.18 12.17 -10.14
N ALA A 122 14.86 12.24 -10.33
CA ALA A 122 13.99 13.11 -9.54
C ALA A 122 14.20 12.90 -8.03
N PRO A 123 14.40 13.96 -7.21
CA PRO A 123 14.71 13.76 -5.79
C PRO A 123 13.53 13.20 -5.00
N VAL A 124 12.32 13.63 -5.33
CA VAL A 124 11.06 13.17 -4.75
C VAL A 124 10.05 12.92 -5.86
N ILE A 125 9.41 11.75 -5.84
CA ILE A 125 8.31 11.39 -6.73
C ILE A 125 7.08 11.13 -5.88
N ALA A 126 6.01 11.88 -6.09
CA ALA A 126 4.75 11.75 -5.37
C ALA A 126 3.70 11.00 -6.18
N SER A 127 2.87 10.22 -5.48
CA SER A 127 1.80 9.41 -6.07
C SER A 127 2.32 8.51 -7.21
N ALA A 128 3.40 7.78 -6.93
CA ALA A 128 4.12 6.95 -7.89
C ALA A 128 3.36 5.66 -8.18
N VAL A 129 3.13 5.35 -9.46
CA VAL A 129 2.40 4.15 -9.87
C VAL A 129 3.39 2.98 -10.01
N LEU A 130 3.16 1.93 -9.22
CA LEU A 130 4.00 0.73 -9.19
C LEU A 130 3.20 -0.49 -9.62
N ARG A 131 3.87 -1.38 -10.37
CA ARG A 131 3.36 -2.69 -10.78
C ARG A 131 4.41 -3.75 -10.52
N ASP A 132 3.97 -4.90 -10.03
CA ASP A 132 4.77 -6.11 -9.90
C ASP A 132 4.06 -7.27 -10.63
N PRO A 133 4.38 -7.50 -11.91
CA PRO A 133 3.92 -8.67 -12.68
C PRO A 133 4.24 -10.03 -12.05
N GLU A 134 5.31 -10.13 -11.26
CA GLU A 134 5.73 -11.39 -10.64
C GLU A 134 4.75 -11.81 -9.55
N ARG A 135 4.31 -10.84 -8.75
CA ARG A 135 3.34 -11.04 -7.66
C ARG A 135 1.91 -10.69 -8.03
N ARG A 136 1.70 -10.14 -9.23
CA ARG A 136 0.43 -9.54 -9.68
C ARG A 136 -0.10 -8.53 -8.67
N THR A 137 0.76 -7.64 -8.18
CA THR A 137 0.36 -6.55 -7.28
C THR A 137 0.60 -5.20 -7.93
N PHE A 138 -0.22 -4.21 -7.57
CA PHE A 138 -0.09 -2.86 -8.11
C PHE A 138 -0.58 -1.82 -7.12
N GLY A 139 -0.31 -0.55 -7.38
CA GLY A 139 -0.91 0.55 -6.63
C GLY A 139 -0.17 1.85 -6.81
N VAL A 140 -0.50 2.80 -5.95
CA VAL A 140 0.08 4.13 -5.94
C VAL A 140 0.80 4.31 -4.61
N ALA A 141 2.12 4.33 -4.64
CA ALA A 141 2.92 4.67 -3.47
C ALA A 141 2.84 6.19 -3.24
N ASP A 142 2.65 6.60 -1.98
CA ASP A 142 2.51 8.03 -1.65
C ASP A 142 3.77 8.80 -2.06
N LEU A 143 4.95 8.28 -1.73
CA LEU A 143 6.24 8.84 -2.11
C LEU A 143 7.25 7.77 -2.48
N LEU A 144 8.03 8.06 -3.53
CA LEU A 144 9.37 7.52 -3.71
C LEU A 144 10.37 8.64 -3.46
N VAL A 145 11.26 8.45 -2.50
CA VAL A 145 12.29 9.43 -2.15
C VAL A 145 13.66 8.85 -2.48
N ARG A 146 14.49 9.61 -3.18
CA ARG A 146 15.86 9.20 -3.49
C ARG A 146 16.66 9.04 -2.20
N SER A 147 17.50 8.02 -2.13
CA SER A 147 18.13 7.56 -0.89
C SER A 147 18.93 8.65 -0.15
N ASP A 148 19.66 9.49 -0.87
CA ASP A 148 20.40 10.64 -0.34
C ASP A 148 19.48 11.70 0.28
N ILE A 149 18.39 12.02 -0.42
CA ILE A 149 17.40 12.99 0.04
C ILE A 149 16.71 12.50 1.30
N LEU A 150 16.36 11.21 1.34
CA LEU A 150 15.71 10.64 2.51
C LEU A 150 16.67 10.54 3.72
N GLY A 151 17.96 10.30 3.46
CA GLY A 151 19.02 10.36 4.47
C GLY A 151 19.24 11.76 5.04
N GLU A 152 19.07 12.82 4.23
CA GLU A 152 19.05 14.21 4.70
C GLU A 152 17.77 14.53 5.50
N LEU A 153 16.63 14.02 5.03
CA LEU A 153 15.31 14.29 5.60
C LEU A 153 15.10 13.66 6.98
N CYS A 154 15.55 12.42 7.16
CA CYS A 154 15.42 11.68 8.41
C CYS A 154 16.64 10.76 8.63
N PRO A 155 17.79 11.30 9.08
CA PRO A 155 19.03 10.55 9.22
C PRO A 155 18.90 9.29 10.09
N ASP A 156 18.12 9.39 11.18
CA ASP A 156 17.92 8.30 12.15
C ASP A 156 17.22 7.08 11.52
N ALA A 157 16.42 7.27 10.46
CA ALA A 157 15.74 6.18 9.76
C ALA A 157 16.71 5.32 8.90
N PHE A 158 17.94 5.79 8.67
CA PHE A 158 18.94 5.17 7.81
C PHE A 158 20.13 4.59 8.56
N ILE A 159 20.10 4.57 9.88
CA ILE A 159 21.20 3.99 10.67
C ILE A 159 21.38 2.52 10.27
N GLY A 160 22.55 2.21 9.71
CA GLY A 160 22.93 0.86 9.24
C GLY A 160 22.61 0.56 7.78
N ASP A 161 21.93 1.45 7.06
CA ASP A 161 21.60 1.29 5.64
C ASP A 161 22.65 1.99 4.74
N GLN A 162 23.02 1.34 3.63
CA GLN A 162 23.87 1.98 2.64
C GLN A 162 23.04 2.95 1.77
N LEU A 163 23.38 4.24 1.85
CA LEU A 163 22.68 5.33 1.14
C LEU A 163 23.06 5.41 -0.35
N GLU A 164 24.28 5.02 -0.70
CA GLU A 164 24.78 5.05 -2.07
C GLU A 164 25.10 3.63 -2.52
N LEU A 165 24.27 3.10 -3.40
CA LEU A 165 24.49 1.83 -4.05
C LEU A 165 24.36 2.05 -5.56
N PRO A 166 25.35 1.67 -6.37
CA PRO A 166 25.19 1.62 -7.81
C PRO A 166 24.05 0.66 -8.12
N VAL A 167 22.90 1.20 -8.53
CA VAL A 167 21.77 0.37 -8.90
C VAL A 167 21.86 0.05 -10.38
N ALA A 168 21.78 -1.23 -10.73
CA ALA A 168 22.00 -1.70 -12.10
C ALA A 168 21.11 -0.98 -13.14
N ALA A 169 19.89 -0.57 -12.77
CA ALA A 169 18.98 0.09 -13.72
C ALA A 169 19.12 1.63 -13.76
N LEU A 170 19.80 2.27 -12.80
CA LEU A 170 19.85 3.73 -12.65
C LEU A 170 21.29 4.28 -12.76
N ARG A 171 21.58 5.00 -13.85
CA ARG A 171 22.94 5.47 -14.19
C ARG A 171 23.54 6.47 -13.21
N HIS A 172 22.71 7.17 -12.43
CA HIS A 172 23.16 8.14 -11.43
C HIS A 172 23.58 7.48 -10.10
N GLY A 173 23.54 6.15 -9.98
CA GLY A 173 24.06 5.43 -8.81
C GLY A 173 23.32 5.67 -7.50
N ARG A 174 22.05 6.08 -7.59
CA ARG A 174 21.14 6.25 -6.43
C ARG A 174 19.95 5.32 -6.59
N HIS A 175 19.40 4.88 -5.47
CA HIS A 175 18.14 4.15 -5.40
C HIS A 175 17.05 5.01 -4.78
N TYR A 176 15.82 4.53 -4.91
CA TYR A 176 14.65 5.11 -4.27
C TYR A 176 14.19 4.24 -3.12
N ARG A 177 13.50 4.88 -2.17
CA ARG A 177 12.83 4.26 -1.03
C ARG A 177 11.35 4.63 -1.06
N VAL A 178 10.51 3.66 -0.74
CA VAL A 178 9.08 3.90 -0.51
C VAL A 178 8.91 4.59 0.83
N VAL A 179 8.11 5.66 0.84
CA VAL A 179 7.58 6.26 2.07
C VAL A 179 6.06 6.33 1.94
N ASP A 180 5.36 5.54 2.75
CA ASP A 180 3.90 5.55 2.87
C ASP A 180 3.49 6.56 3.95
N VAL A 181 2.50 7.40 3.67
CA VAL A 181 2.11 8.54 4.53
C VAL A 181 0.78 8.23 5.21
N LYS A 182 0.78 8.22 6.55
CA LYS A 182 -0.41 7.96 7.35
C LYS A 182 -0.76 9.16 8.23
N PHE A 183 -2.01 9.61 8.17
CA PHE A 183 -2.55 10.59 9.12
C PHE A 183 -2.85 9.94 10.48
N SER A 184 -1.80 9.48 11.15
CA SER A 184 -1.85 8.84 12.46
C SER A 184 -0.62 9.17 13.27
N THR A 185 -0.73 9.03 14.59
CA THR A 185 0.46 9.01 15.46
C THR A 185 1.06 7.61 15.34
N LEU A 186 2.31 7.50 14.91
CA LEU A 186 3.02 6.22 14.87
C LEU A 186 3.37 5.77 16.29
N HIS A 187 3.11 4.50 16.58
CA HIS A 187 3.50 3.86 17.84
C HIS A 187 4.68 2.93 17.57
N LEU A 188 5.89 3.51 17.61
CA LEU A 188 7.12 2.83 17.22
C LEU A 188 7.57 1.85 18.31
N LEU A 189 8.00 0.67 17.88
CA LEU A 189 8.73 -0.30 18.70
C LEU A 189 10.14 0.21 19.02
N LYS A 190 10.85 -0.48 19.92
CA LYS A 190 12.22 -0.08 20.35
C LYS A 190 13.22 0.00 19.19
N ASP A 191 13.05 -0.83 18.17
CA ASP A 191 13.86 -0.89 16.95
C ASP A 191 13.44 0.14 15.88
N GLY A 192 12.40 0.94 16.15
CA GLY A 192 11.86 1.91 15.19
C GLY A 192 10.86 1.33 14.19
N GLY A 193 10.52 0.04 14.30
CA GLY A 193 9.48 -0.60 13.50
C GLY A 193 8.06 -0.30 13.99
N LEU A 194 7.08 -0.81 13.23
CA LEU A 194 5.67 -0.83 13.61
C LEU A 194 5.30 -2.12 14.38
N GLY A 195 4.20 -2.06 15.11
CA GLY A 195 3.71 -3.19 15.90
C GLY A 195 2.80 -4.14 15.13
N ALA A 196 2.41 -5.24 15.80
CA ALA A 196 1.50 -6.25 15.23
C ALA A 196 0.09 -5.72 14.90
N ASN A 197 -0.28 -4.53 15.39
CA ASN A 197 -1.56 -3.90 15.08
C ASN A 197 -1.53 -3.09 13.78
N ASP A 198 -0.36 -2.88 13.18
CA ASP A 198 -0.18 -2.09 11.96
C ASP A 198 0.23 -2.98 10.77
N VAL A 199 -0.19 -4.24 10.80
CA VAL A 199 0.16 -5.25 9.79
C VAL A 199 -0.26 -4.81 8.39
N ASP A 200 -1.45 -4.25 8.25
CA ASP A 200 -1.98 -3.76 6.99
C ASP A 200 -1.07 -2.69 6.37
N VAL A 201 -0.61 -1.74 7.21
CA VAL A 201 0.33 -0.70 6.83
C VAL A 201 1.68 -1.30 6.42
N MET A 202 2.20 -2.25 7.20
CA MET A 202 3.46 -2.92 6.90
C MET A 202 3.37 -3.73 5.59
N ALA A 203 2.27 -4.45 5.37
CA ALA A 203 2.04 -5.24 4.16
C ALA A 203 1.96 -4.34 2.92
N GLN A 204 1.24 -3.21 3.00
CA GLN A 204 1.16 -2.23 1.91
C GLN A 204 2.54 -1.67 1.56
N ALA A 205 3.30 -1.20 2.56
CA ALA A 205 4.64 -0.66 2.35
C ALA A 205 5.61 -1.72 1.76
N TRP A 206 5.51 -2.97 2.22
CA TRP A 206 6.29 -4.09 1.70
C TRP A 206 5.98 -4.39 0.23
N ILE A 207 4.70 -4.40 -0.17
CA ILE A 207 4.29 -4.62 -1.57
C ILE A 207 4.92 -3.58 -2.50
N TYR A 208 4.88 -2.31 -2.10
CA TYR A 208 5.53 -1.25 -2.86
C TYR A 208 7.05 -1.41 -2.91
N ASN A 209 7.67 -1.85 -1.81
CA ASN A 209 9.12 -2.08 -1.77
C ASN A 209 9.56 -3.17 -2.74
N GLU A 210 8.79 -4.26 -2.85
CA GLU A 210 9.06 -5.35 -3.79
C GLU A 210 8.90 -4.90 -5.25
N ALA A 211 7.81 -4.18 -5.55
CA ALA A 211 7.58 -3.65 -6.89
C ALA A 211 8.68 -2.66 -7.30
N LEU A 212 9.04 -1.75 -6.40
CA LEU A 212 10.15 -0.83 -6.58
C LEU A 212 11.48 -1.57 -6.78
N GLY A 213 11.71 -2.64 -6.01
CA GLY A 213 12.91 -3.44 -6.06
C GLY A 213 13.18 -4.03 -7.44
N ARG A 214 12.14 -4.62 -8.05
CA ARG A 214 12.20 -5.10 -9.44
C ARG A 214 12.45 -3.95 -10.41
N LEU A 215 11.76 -2.83 -10.24
CA LEU A 215 11.85 -1.69 -11.14
C LEU A 215 13.27 -1.10 -11.19
N GLN A 216 13.91 -0.87 -10.05
CA GLN A 216 15.28 -0.33 -10.03
C GLN A 216 16.36 -1.41 -10.13
N GLY A 217 16.05 -2.69 -9.91
CA GLY A 217 17.03 -3.78 -9.89
C GLY A 217 17.79 -3.91 -8.56
N PHE A 218 17.20 -3.39 -7.49
CA PHE A 218 17.67 -3.48 -6.11
C PHE A 218 16.48 -3.33 -5.19
N THR A 219 16.15 -4.39 -4.44
CA THR A 219 15.13 -4.32 -3.38
C THR A 219 15.74 -3.64 -2.16
N PRO A 220 15.24 -2.46 -1.75
CA PRO A 220 15.74 -1.81 -0.55
C PRO A 220 15.49 -2.68 0.69
N PRO A 221 16.40 -2.69 1.69
CA PRO A 221 16.24 -3.49 2.91
C PRO A 221 15.04 -3.07 3.78
N ALA A 222 14.45 -1.90 3.49
CA ALA A 222 13.23 -1.45 4.13
C ALA A 222 12.49 -0.41 3.28
N ALA A 223 11.18 -0.39 3.45
CA ALA A 223 10.29 0.74 3.20
C ALA A 223 10.01 1.50 4.50
N TYR A 224 9.44 2.69 4.37
CA TYR A 224 9.20 3.58 5.51
C TYR A 224 7.74 4.02 5.58
N VAL A 225 7.31 4.32 6.80
CA VAL A 225 6.00 4.93 7.06
C VAL A 225 6.20 6.24 7.80
N ALA A 226 5.59 7.30 7.28
CA ALA A 226 5.62 8.63 7.86
C ALA A 226 4.27 8.94 8.52
N GLY A 227 4.29 9.38 9.77
CA GLY A 227 3.09 9.77 10.51
C GLY A 227 3.01 11.28 10.70
N ARG A 228 1.86 11.76 11.17
CA ARG A 228 1.73 13.16 11.63
C ARG A 228 2.43 13.41 12.97
N ALA A 229 2.70 12.35 13.73
CA ALA A 229 3.34 12.36 15.03
C ALA A 229 3.91 10.97 15.32
N TRP A 230 4.73 10.84 16.36
CA TRP A 230 5.31 9.56 16.74
C TRP A 230 5.45 9.43 18.26
N ARG A 231 5.47 8.19 18.74
CA ARG A 231 5.82 7.79 20.11
C ARG A 231 6.75 6.59 20.08
N GLN A 232 7.78 6.60 20.91
CA GLN A 232 8.68 5.46 21.10
C GLN A 232 9.08 5.38 22.58
N GLY A 233 8.55 4.41 23.31
CA GLY A 233 8.68 4.37 24.77
C GLY A 233 8.14 5.65 25.42
N ALA A 234 8.99 6.35 26.19
CA ALA A 234 8.64 7.63 26.80
C ALA A 234 8.83 8.85 25.88
N ALA A 235 9.55 8.69 24.76
CA ALA A 235 9.79 9.77 23.80
C ALA A 235 8.60 9.95 22.86
N ARG A 236 8.38 11.19 22.42
CA ARG A 236 7.33 11.56 21.45
C ARG A 236 7.73 12.79 20.66
N GLY A 237 7.15 12.93 19.47
CA GLY A 237 7.25 14.12 18.64
C GLY A 237 6.01 14.31 17.79
N ASP A 238 5.82 15.52 17.27
CA ASP A 238 4.67 15.95 16.49
C ASP A 238 5.03 16.45 15.09
N ARG A 239 6.26 16.18 14.64
CA ARG A 239 6.72 16.48 13.28
C ARG A 239 6.96 15.19 12.50
N CYS A 240 6.55 15.22 11.24
CA CYS A 240 6.54 14.06 10.35
C CYS A 240 7.94 13.48 10.11
N TRP A 241 8.92 14.33 9.82
CA TRP A 241 10.27 13.92 9.41
C TRP A 241 11.23 13.68 10.57
N GLU A 242 10.79 13.86 11.82
CA GLU A 242 11.62 13.53 12.98
C GLU A 242 11.86 12.04 13.09
N ARG A 243 10.85 11.21 12.80
CA ARG A 243 10.96 9.75 12.80
C ARG A 243 10.03 9.10 11.80
N LEU A 244 10.58 8.11 11.12
CA LEU A 244 9.85 7.21 10.24
C LEU A 244 9.79 5.83 10.88
N ALA A 245 8.68 5.11 10.70
CA ALA A 245 8.67 3.70 11.02
C ALA A 245 9.39 2.91 9.92
N ARG A 246 10.24 1.96 10.32
CA ARG A 246 10.97 1.09 9.39
C ARG A 246 10.19 -0.20 9.17
N VAL A 247 9.94 -0.56 7.91
CA VAL A 247 9.30 -1.82 7.51
C VAL A 247 10.33 -2.68 6.78
N PRO A 248 10.94 -3.68 7.45
CA PRO A 248 11.99 -4.51 6.86
C PRO A 248 11.50 -5.35 5.66
N SER A 249 12.38 -5.54 4.68
CA SER A 249 12.09 -6.37 3.50
C SER A 249 12.13 -7.89 3.79
N ASP A 250 12.91 -8.31 4.78
CA ASP A 250 13.15 -9.71 5.16
C ASP A 250 12.05 -10.31 6.06
N GLY A 251 11.05 -9.51 6.44
CA GLY A 251 9.73 -9.99 6.83
C GLY A 251 9.65 -10.80 8.14
N THR A 252 10.66 -10.76 9.01
CA THR A 252 10.53 -11.35 10.35
C THR A 252 9.78 -10.39 11.28
N PHE A 253 8.44 -10.42 11.22
CA PHE A 253 7.60 -9.77 12.22
C PHE A 253 7.49 -10.69 13.44
N SER A 254 7.91 -10.21 14.61
CA SER A 254 8.15 -10.99 15.85
C SER A 254 6.90 -11.64 16.49
N SER A 255 5.78 -11.73 15.78
CA SER A 255 4.55 -12.38 16.25
C SER A 255 3.81 -13.21 15.20
N ALA A 256 4.38 -13.45 14.02
CA ALA A 256 3.82 -14.37 13.02
C ALA A 256 4.91 -15.33 12.47
N PRO A 257 4.58 -16.61 12.22
CA PRO A 257 5.57 -17.60 11.80
C PRO A 257 6.30 -17.20 10.51
N THR A 258 7.56 -17.60 10.44
CA THR A 258 8.71 -17.10 9.66
C THR A 258 8.63 -17.17 8.12
N SER A 259 7.44 -17.00 7.53
CA SER A 259 7.23 -16.94 6.08
C SER A 259 6.11 -15.98 5.69
N TRP A 260 5.71 -15.08 6.59
CA TRP A 260 4.36 -14.56 6.59
C TRP A 260 4.02 -13.69 5.37
N VAL A 261 4.77 -12.67 4.94
CA VAL A 261 4.26 -11.78 3.85
C VAL A 261 4.27 -12.43 2.46
N SER A 262 5.31 -13.20 2.11
CA SER A 262 5.38 -13.91 0.82
C SER A 262 4.39 -15.08 0.75
N SER A 263 4.25 -15.85 1.83
CA SER A 263 3.25 -16.93 1.90
C SER A 263 1.83 -16.40 2.14
N ALA A 264 1.66 -15.26 2.81
CA ALA A 264 0.39 -14.56 3.02
C ALA A 264 -0.12 -13.94 1.74
N LEU A 265 0.72 -13.31 0.92
CA LEU A 265 0.29 -12.82 -0.39
C LEU A 265 0.01 -13.98 -1.33
N THR A 266 0.81 -15.06 -1.29
CA THR A 266 0.48 -16.30 -2.01
C THR A 266 -0.87 -16.89 -1.55
N ARG A 267 -1.20 -16.81 -0.24
CA ARG A 267 -2.48 -17.25 0.33
C ARG A 267 -3.62 -16.24 0.16
N SER A 268 -3.36 -14.94 0.13
CA SER A 268 -4.35 -13.86 -0.11
C SER A 268 -4.73 -13.83 -1.57
N LEU A 269 -3.76 -14.05 -2.46
CA LEU A 269 -4.02 -14.43 -3.84
C LEU A 269 -4.85 -15.72 -3.81
N ALA A 270 -4.42 -16.82 -3.21
CA ALA A 270 -5.25 -18.04 -3.19
C ALA A 270 -6.68 -17.89 -2.59
N ILE A 271 -6.89 -17.01 -1.61
CA ILE A 271 -8.18 -16.78 -0.94
C ILE A 271 -9.05 -15.76 -1.69
N SER A 272 -8.49 -14.66 -2.23
CA SER A 272 -9.24 -13.81 -3.15
C SER A 272 -9.66 -14.60 -4.38
N TRP A 273 -8.86 -15.59 -4.80
CA TRP A 273 -9.20 -16.52 -5.86
C TRP A 273 -10.28 -17.55 -5.46
N SER A 274 -10.36 -17.95 -4.18
CA SER A 274 -11.37 -18.91 -3.69
C SER A 274 -12.74 -18.28 -3.42
N PHE A 275 -12.80 -16.99 -3.07
CA PHE A 275 -14.06 -16.27 -2.81
C PHE A 275 -14.64 -15.58 -4.05
N ARG A 276 -13.85 -15.43 -5.12
CA ARG A 276 -14.26 -14.73 -6.35
C ARG A 276 -14.84 -15.63 -7.44
N TRP A 277 -14.94 -16.94 -7.19
CA TRP A 277 -15.71 -17.88 -8.00
C TRP A 277 -16.57 -18.80 -7.12
N PRO A 278 -17.90 -18.87 -7.30
CA PRO A 278 -18.77 -19.57 -6.37
C PRO A 278 -18.75 -21.07 -6.66
N ARG A 279 -17.90 -21.83 -5.96
CA ARG A 279 -18.26 -23.21 -5.61
C ARG A 279 -17.87 -23.52 -4.17
N CYS A 280 -18.93 -23.60 -3.37
CA CYS A 280 -19.00 -24.22 -2.05
C CYS A 280 -18.39 -23.43 -0.88
N ALA A 281 -19.20 -22.59 -0.25
CA ALA A 281 -19.15 -22.44 1.20
C ALA A 281 -20.57 -22.42 1.75
N THR A 282 -20.95 -23.55 2.34
CA THR A 282 -22.17 -23.78 3.11
C THR A 282 -22.23 -22.81 4.28
N ALA A 283 -23.44 -22.32 4.56
CA ALA A 283 -23.77 -21.35 5.60
C ALA A 283 -23.11 -21.63 6.95
N VAL A 284 -22.51 -20.60 7.54
CA VAL A 284 -22.40 -20.44 8.99
C VAL A 284 -22.97 -19.08 9.35
N THR A 285 -24.12 -19.13 10.02
CA THR A 285 -24.87 -18.03 10.57
C THR A 285 -24.12 -17.37 11.73
N THR A 286 -24.02 -16.04 11.73
CA THR A 286 -24.40 -15.17 12.86
C THR A 286 -24.29 -13.69 12.47
N GLY A 287 -25.32 -12.89 12.80
CA GLY A 287 -25.14 -11.46 13.08
C GLY A 287 -25.60 -10.44 12.04
N TRP A 288 -26.74 -10.63 11.35
CA TRP A 288 -27.40 -9.55 10.59
C TRP A 288 -28.89 -9.52 10.91
N SER A 289 -29.44 -8.33 11.20
CA SER A 289 -30.87 -8.16 11.45
C SER A 289 -31.64 -8.12 10.13
N THR A 290 -32.50 -9.10 9.93
CA THR A 290 -33.44 -9.16 8.81
C THR A 290 -34.65 -8.28 9.09
N SER A 291 -35.04 -7.42 8.15
CA SER A 291 -36.34 -6.74 8.21
C SER A 291 -37.46 -7.63 7.62
N SER A 292 -38.44 -7.92 8.48
CA SER A 292 -39.85 -8.28 8.20
C SER A 292 -40.17 -9.54 7.39
N SER A 293 -40.79 -10.52 8.08
CA SER A 293 -41.60 -11.60 7.52
C SER A 293 -42.85 -11.09 6.79
N PRO A 294 -43.33 -11.86 5.80
CA PRO A 294 -44.74 -12.24 5.79
C PRO A 294 -44.91 -13.77 5.79
N ARG A 295 -46.04 -14.17 6.37
CA ARG A 295 -46.44 -15.53 6.73
C ARG A 295 -46.66 -16.41 5.49
N CYS A 296 -46.18 -17.65 5.54
CA CYS A 296 -46.75 -18.73 4.75
C CYS A 296 -48.09 -19.16 5.35
N THR A 297 -49.13 -19.19 4.53
CA THR A 297 -50.31 -20.03 4.72
C THR A 297 -50.41 -20.96 3.52
N CYS A 298 -50.74 -22.21 3.80
CA CYS A 298 -50.83 -23.34 2.87
C CYS A 298 -51.69 -23.07 1.64
#